data_AF-A0A165HYU2-F1
#
_entry.id   AF-A0A165HYU2-F1
#
_cell.length_a   1.000
_cell.length_b   1.000
_cell.length_c   1.000
_cell.angle_alpha   90.00
_cell.angle_beta   90.00
_cell.angle_gamma   90.00
#
_symmetry.space_group_name_H-M   'P 1'
#
loop_
_entity.id
_entity.type
_entity.pdbx_description
1 polymer ?
#
loop_
_entity_poly.entity_id
_entity_poly.type
_entity_poly.pdbx_seq_one_letter_code
_entity_poly.pdbx_strand_id
1 'polypeptide(L)'
;LLLLRSHSKRVLQDAIRADADFLSKSNIMDYSLLLGIDQERKQIACGLVDTIGSYSFAKTLEYKAKQGLQNNLIIGSNMEVTVMHPDEYRDRFVKAIDGYFFSMHRYVRGQLYH
;
A
#
# COMPACT_ATOMS: atom_id res chain seq x y z
N LEU A 1 -5.48 13.90 -8.32
CA LEU A 1 -6.87 13.40 -8.50
C LEU A 1 -7.03 13.02 -9.97
N LEU A 2 -7.41 11.76 -10.28
CA LEU A 2 -7.48 11.25 -11.65
C LEU A 2 -8.85 10.68 -11.97
N LEU A 3 -9.43 11.10 -13.09
CA LEU A 3 -10.77 10.69 -13.50
C LEU A 3 -10.70 9.45 -14.39
N LEU A 4 -11.24 8.34 -13.90
CA LEU A 4 -11.33 7.05 -14.57
C LEU A 4 -12.79 6.71 -14.87
N ARG A 5 -13.03 5.89 -15.89
CA ARG A 5 -14.32 5.22 -16.07
C ARG A 5 -14.59 4.30 -14.87
N SER A 6 -15.85 4.18 -14.45
CA SER A 6 -16.24 3.36 -13.28
C SER A 6 -15.75 1.93 -13.35
N HIS A 7 -15.85 1.30 -14.53
CA HIS A 7 -15.39 -0.07 -14.73
C HIS A 7 -13.88 -0.19 -14.59
N SER A 8 -13.10 0.67 -15.27
CA SER A 8 -11.64 0.71 -15.17
C SER A 8 -11.16 0.99 -13.75
N LYS A 9 -11.84 1.89 -13.02
CA LYS A 9 -11.56 2.15 -11.61
C LYS A 9 -11.71 0.87 -10.78
N ARG A 10 -12.79 0.11 -10.97
CA ARG A 10 -13.03 -1.11 -10.19
C ARG A 10 -11.99 -2.20 -10.49
N VAL A 11 -11.69 -2.43 -11.76
CA VAL A 11 -10.65 -3.40 -12.17
C VAL A 11 -9.29 -3.03 -11.57
N LEU A 12 -8.91 -1.75 -11.62
CA LEU A 12 -7.67 -1.27 -11.02
C LEU A 12 -7.65 -1.48 -9.49
N GLN A 13 -8.76 -1.22 -8.81
CA GLN A 13 -8.87 -1.40 -7.36
C GLN A 13 -8.77 -2.86 -6.93
N ASP A 14 -9.42 -3.75 -7.66
CA ASP A 14 -9.39 -5.18 -7.37
C ASP A 14 -7.99 -5.75 -7.62
N ALA A 15 -7.31 -5.32 -8.69
CA ALA A 15 -5.92 -5.69 -8.97
C ALA A 15 -4.96 -5.18 -7.88
N ILE A 16 -5.03 -3.89 -7.53
CA ILE A 16 -4.17 -3.30 -6.50
C ILE A 16 -4.39 -3.97 -5.13
N ARG A 17 -5.64 -4.30 -4.78
CA ARG A 17 -5.93 -4.98 -3.51
C ARG A 17 -5.33 -6.39 -3.49
N ALA A 18 -5.44 -7.14 -4.59
CA ALA A 18 -4.87 -8.48 -4.69
C ALA A 18 -3.34 -8.45 -4.55
N ASP A 19 -2.67 -7.53 -5.25
CA ASP A 19 -1.21 -7.40 -5.17
C ASP A 19 -0.75 -6.95 -3.77
N ALA A 20 -1.43 -5.98 -3.17
CA ALA A 20 -1.11 -5.50 -1.82
C ALA A 20 -1.32 -6.60 -0.75
N ASP A 21 -2.33 -7.47 -0.93
CA ASP A 21 -2.53 -8.63 -0.06
C ASP A 21 -1.40 -9.67 -0.20
N PHE A 22 -0.92 -9.91 -1.42
CA PHE A 22 0.25 -10.77 -1.67
C PHE A 22 1.52 -10.21 -1.01
N LEU A 23 1.77 -8.91 -1.12
CA LEU A 23 2.94 -8.25 -0.51
C LEU A 23 2.87 -8.31 1.02
N SER A 24 1.69 -8.06 1.58
CA SER A 24 1.44 -8.16 3.02
C SER A 24 1.73 -9.56 3.58
N LYS A 25 1.20 -10.61 2.91
CA LYS A 25 1.48 -12.02 3.25
C LYS A 25 2.95 -12.40 3.14
N SER A 26 3.68 -11.70 2.29
CA SER A 26 5.14 -11.86 2.12
C SER A 26 5.95 -11.01 3.10
N ASN A 27 5.29 -10.34 4.06
CA ASN A 27 5.87 -9.36 4.98
C ASN A 27 6.58 -8.18 4.30
N ILE A 28 6.20 -7.85 3.07
CA ILE A 28 6.80 -6.76 2.29
C ILE A 28 6.02 -5.47 2.56
N MET A 29 6.75 -4.38 2.80
CA MET A 29 6.23 -3.05 3.09
C MET A 29 7.00 -2.00 2.32
N ASP A 30 6.57 -0.74 2.43
CA ASP A 30 7.22 0.43 1.81
C ASP A 30 7.23 0.40 0.27
N TYR A 31 6.33 -0.36 -0.33
CA TYR A 31 6.08 -0.36 -1.78
C TYR A 31 5.24 0.84 -2.20
N SER A 32 5.45 1.32 -3.43
CA SER A 32 4.75 2.48 -3.98
C SER A 32 4.00 2.13 -5.27
N LEU A 33 2.96 2.90 -5.61
CA LEU A 33 2.33 2.82 -6.93
C LEU A 33 2.96 3.87 -7.85
N LEU A 34 3.68 3.42 -8.87
CA LEU A 34 4.15 4.28 -9.93
C LEU A 34 3.03 4.50 -10.94
N LEU A 35 2.86 5.74 -11.37
CA LEU A 35 1.82 6.15 -12.30
C LEU A 35 2.39 7.00 -13.44
N GLY A 36 2.21 6.55 -14.68
CA GLY A 36 2.43 7.32 -15.88
C GLY A 36 1.11 7.83 -16.46
N ILE A 37 1.05 9.11 -16.79
CA ILE A 37 -0.12 9.75 -17.40
C ILE A 37 0.29 10.33 -18.75
N ASP A 38 -0.32 9.84 -19.81
CA ASP A 38 -0.23 10.43 -21.14
C ASP A 38 -1.48 11.29 -21.37
N GLN A 39 -1.31 12.61 -21.34
CA GLN A 39 -2.42 13.56 -21.49
C GLN A 39 -2.92 13.65 -22.93
N GLU A 40 -2.03 13.50 -23.92
CA GLU A 40 -2.39 13.59 -25.34
C GLU A 40 -3.24 12.40 -25.75
N ARG A 41 -2.82 11.20 -25.35
CA ARG A 41 -3.53 9.95 -25.66
C ARG A 41 -4.62 9.62 -24.65
N LYS A 42 -4.73 10.38 -23.55
CA LYS A 42 -5.64 10.13 -22.43
C LYS A 42 -5.49 8.71 -21.86
N GLN A 43 -4.25 8.26 -21.73
CA GLN A 43 -3.92 6.92 -21.24
C GLN A 43 -3.22 7.01 -19.89
N ILE A 44 -3.40 5.97 -19.09
CA ILE A 44 -2.77 5.84 -17.79
C ILE A 44 -2.13 4.45 -17.74
N ALA A 45 -0.87 4.41 -17.31
CA ALA A 45 -0.17 3.18 -16.98
C ALA A 45 0.22 3.22 -15.51
N CYS A 46 0.09 2.11 -14.79
CA CYS A 46 0.48 2.02 -13.39
C CYS A 46 1.09 0.68 -13.06
N GLY A 47 1.95 0.65 -12.03
CA GLY A 47 2.56 -0.56 -11.51
C GLY A 47 3.11 -0.36 -10.12
N LEU A 48 3.18 -1.44 -9.34
CA LEU A 48 3.84 -1.43 -8.04
C LEU A 48 5.35 -1.44 -8.21
N VAL A 49 6.04 -0.63 -7.41
CA VAL A 49 7.50 -0.54 -7.35
C VAL A 49 7.98 -0.78 -5.91
N ASP A 50 9.29 -0.99 -5.75
CA ASP A 50 9.93 -1.27 -4.45
C ASP A 50 9.40 -2.53 -3.74
N THR A 51 8.98 -3.52 -4.51
CA THR A 51 8.40 -4.78 -4.02
C THR A 51 9.45 -5.82 -3.60
N ILE A 52 10.75 -5.50 -3.67
CA ILE A 52 11.85 -6.42 -3.34
C ILE A 52 12.69 -5.87 -2.17
N GLY A 53 12.52 -6.47 -0.98
CA GLY A 53 13.62 -7.07 -0.22
C GLY A 53 14.57 -6.26 0.66
N SER A 54 14.58 -4.93 0.74
CA SER A 54 15.65 -4.27 1.52
C SER A 54 15.38 -4.09 3.02
N TYR A 55 14.16 -3.74 3.45
CA TYR A 55 13.91 -3.33 4.84
C TYR A 55 13.13 -4.37 5.65
N SER A 56 12.22 -5.10 4.99
CA SER A 56 11.43 -6.19 5.58
C SER A 56 12.32 -7.36 6.03
N PHE A 57 13.25 -7.81 5.17
CA PHE A 57 14.15 -8.91 5.49
C PHE A 57 15.10 -8.53 6.63
N ALA A 58 15.71 -7.34 6.57
CA ALA A 58 16.60 -6.83 7.61
C ALA A 58 15.90 -6.72 8.98
N LYS A 59 14.70 -6.14 9.03
CA LYS A 59 13.93 -6.04 10.28
C LYS A 59 13.38 -7.34 10.81
N THR A 60 12.91 -8.22 9.92
CA THR A 60 12.44 -9.54 10.34
C THR A 60 13.58 -10.34 10.94
N LEU A 61 14.79 -10.22 10.37
CA LEU A 61 16.00 -10.82 10.92
C LEU A 61 16.36 -10.21 12.27
N GLU A 62 16.36 -8.88 12.41
CA GLU A 62 16.59 -8.20 13.69
C GLU A 62 15.58 -8.57 14.78
N TYR A 63 14.29 -8.64 14.44
CA TYR A 63 13.24 -9.03 15.37
C TYR A 63 13.39 -10.49 15.82
N LYS A 64 13.63 -11.42 14.88
CA LYS A 64 13.89 -12.82 15.21
C LYS A 64 15.18 -13.00 16.01
N ALA A 65 16.22 -12.23 15.72
CA ALA A 65 17.47 -12.22 16.49
C ALA A 65 17.24 -11.70 17.91
N LYS A 66 16.51 -10.58 18.07
CA LYS A 66 16.15 -10.03 19.39
C LYS A 66 15.28 -10.99 20.19
N GLN A 67 14.28 -11.65 19.58
CA GLN A 67 13.47 -12.65 20.27
C GLN A 67 14.27 -13.91 20.65
N GLY A 68 15.16 -14.39 19.77
CA GLY A 68 16.07 -15.50 20.10
C GLY A 68 17.05 -15.18 21.23
N LEU A 69 17.47 -13.91 21.35
CA LEU A 69 18.33 -13.41 22.43
C LEU A 69 17.55 -13.07 23.72
N GLN A 70 16.27 -12.71 23.61
CA GLN A 70 15.40 -12.37 24.75
C GLN A 70 14.97 -13.56 25.61
N ASN A 71 15.17 -14.80 25.14
CA ASN A 71 15.05 -15.98 26.01
C ASN A 71 16.03 -15.97 27.21
N ASN A 72 16.99 -15.02 27.28
CA ASN A 72 17.91 -14.89 28.42
C ASN A 72 18.04 -13.50 29.06
N LEU A 73 17.39 -12.42 28.57
CA LEU A 73 17.48 -11.11 29.24
C LEU A 73 16.21 -10.26 29.07
N ILE A 74 15.54 -10.00 30.21
CA ILE A 74 14.53 -8.95 30.36
C ILE A 74 15.25 -7.60 30.29
N ILE A 75 15.15 -6.89 29.17
CA ILE A 75 15.49 -5.48 29.09
C ILE A 75 14.32 -4.73 28.46
N GLY A 76 13.61 -3.98 29.30
CA GLY A 76 12.63 -2.99 28.87
C GLY A 76 13.31 -1.72 28.39
N SER A 77 12.76 -1.13 27.32
CA SER A 77 12.57 0.32 27.10
C SER A 77 12.42 0.62 25.61
N ASN A 78 11.18 0.95 25.21
CA ASN A 78 10.80 1.98 24.23
C ASN A 78 11.70 2.22 23.00
N MET A 79 11.95 1.21 22.19
CA MET A 79 12.05 1.48 20.75
C MET A 79 10.62 1.48 20.22
N GLU A 80 9.96 2.64 20.20
CA GLU A 80 8.78 2.86 19.38
C GLU A 80 9.25 2.81 17.92
N VAL A 81 9.43 1.59 17.47
CA VAL A 81 9.62 1.23 16.09
C VAL A 81 8.27 1.58 15.46
N THR A 82 8.13 2.82 14.94
CA THR A 82 6.95 3.32 14.20
C THR A 82 6.80 2.58 12.86
N VAL A 83 6.88 1.27 12.93
CA VAL A 83 6.89 0.34 11.82
C VAL A 83 5.54 -0.30 11.88
N MET A 84 4.68 0.30 11.08
CA MET A 84 3.37 -0.21 10.76
C MET A 84 3.49 -1.69 10.39
N HIS A 85 2.57 -2.53 10.85
CA HIS A 85 2.53 -3.93 10.46
C HIS A 85 2.25 -4.05 8.94
N PRO A 86 2.72 -5.10 8.23
CA PRO A 86 2.43 -5.26 6.80
C PRO A 86 0.94 -5.21 6.45
N ASP A 87 0.07 -5.71 7.32
CA ASP A 87 -1.39 -5.62 7.17
C ASP A 87 -1.90 -4.17 7.27
N GLU A 88 -1.40 -3.41 8.24
CA GLU A 88 -1.77 -2.01 8.43
C GLU A 88 -1.26 -1.14 7.27
N TYR A 89 -0.06 -1.44 6.76
CA TYR A 89 0.51 -0.76 5.59
C TYR A 89 -0.35 -1.03 4.35
N ARG A 90 -0.76 -2.29 4.13
CA ARG A 90 -1.68 -2.68 3.07
C ARG A 90 -2.97 -1.88 3.13
N ASP A 91 -3.62 -1.83 4.29
CA ASP A 91 -4.92 -1.17 4.43
C ASP A 91 -4.82 0.34 4.20
N ARG A 92 -3.75 0.97 4.74
CA ARG A 92 -3.45 2.38 4.48
C ARG A 92 -3.20 2.65 3.00
N PHE A 93 -2.41 1.81 2.35
CA PHE A 93 -2.08 1.93 0.94
C PHE A 93 -3.35 1.84 0.06
N VAL A 94 -4.16 0.79 0.23
CA VAL A 94 -5.41 0.60 -0.53
C VAL A 94 -6.38 1.77 -0.31
N LYS A 95 -6.49 2.28 0.92
CA LYS A 95 -7.33 3.44 1.23
C LYS A 95 -6.84 4.71 0.52
N ALA A 96 -5.53 4.96 0.51
CA ALA A 96 -4.97 6.12 -0.18
C ALA A 96 -5.24 6.05 -1.70
N ILE A 97 -5.07 4.88 -2.31
CA ILE A 97 -5.35 4.66 -3.74
C ILE A 97 -6.82 4.94 -4.09
N ASP A 98 -7.81 4.50 -3.30
CA ASP A 98 -9.23 4.86 -3.56
C ASP A 98 -9.46 6.38 -3.54
N GLY A 99 -8.68 7.10 -2.73
CA GLY A 99 -8.69 8.56 -2.66
C GLY A 99 -8.03 9.26 -3.86
N TYR A 100 -7.13 8.60 -4.61
CA TYR A 100 -6.47 9.23 -5.75
C TYR A 100 -7.27 9.12 -7.06
N PHE A 101 -8.03 8.04 -7.23
CA PHE A 101 -8.80 7.76 -8.45
C PHE A 101 -10.30 8.02 -8.27
N PHE A 102 -10.87 8.88 -9.10
CA PHE A 102 -12.29 9.23 -9.10
C PHE A 102 -13.00 8.63 -10.31
N SER A 103 -14.28 8.31 -10.16
CA SER A 103 -15.16 7.97 -11.28
C SER A 103 -16.33 8.95 -11.33
N MET A 104 -16.80 9.22 -12.56
CA MET A 104 -17.91 10.14 -12.83
C MET A 104 -19.18 9.81 -12.01
N HIS A 105 -19.48 8.53 -11.74
CA HIS A 105 -20.64 8.16 -10.90
C HIS A 105 -20.50 8.68 -9.45
N ARG A 106 -19.28 8.74 -8.91
CA ARG A 106 -18.98 9.30 -7.58
C ARG A 106 -18.94 10.82 -7.60
N TYR A 107 -18.54 11.43 -8.72
CA TYR A 107 -18.52 12.89 -8.90
C TYR A 107 -19.93 13.50 -8.89
N VAL A 108 -20.88 12.90 -9.63
CA VAL A 108 -22.26 13.41 -9.71
C VAL A 108 -23.00 13.26 -8.37
N ARG A 109 -22.77 12.16 -7.63
CA ARG A 109 -23.29 12.02 -6.26
C ARG A 109 -22.70 13.06 -5.31
N GLY A 110 -21.40 13.37 -5.40
CA GLY A 110 -20.77 14.39 -4.55
C GLY A 110 -21.28 15.81 -4.77
N GLN A 111 -21.79 16.14 -5.96
CA GLN A 111 -22.39 17.46 -6.25
C GLN A 111 -23.88 17.56 -5.97
N LEU A 112 -24.59 16.44 -5.79
CA LEU A 112 -26.01 16.43 -5.47
C LEU A 112 -26.30 16.60 -3.97
N TYR A 113 -25.28 16.56 -3.12
CA TYR A 113 -25.39 16.73 -1.66
C TYR A 113 -24.73 18.04 -1.16
N HIS A 114 -24.50 19.01 -2.06
CA HIS A 114 -24.08 20.36 -1.71
C HIS A 114 -24.99 21.40 -2.36
#